data_AF-A0A6J2IVU8-F1
#
_entry.id   AF-A0A6J2IVU8-F1
#
_cell.length_a   1.000
_cell.length_b   1.000
_cell.length_c   1.000
_cell.angle_alpha   90.00
_cell.angle_beta   90.00
_cell.angle_gamma   90.00
#
_symmetry.space_group_name_H-M   'P 1'
#
loop_
_entity.id
_entity.type
_entity.pdbx_description
1 polymer ?
#
loop_
_entity_poly.entity_id
_entity_poly.type
_entity_poly.pdbx_seq_one_letter_code
_entity_poly.pdbx_strand_id
1 'polypeptide(L)'
;MATAGNDSFIAEGMTPPQRILFPPEKICMVWQQRQSAGAGLRNVGNTCFLNAVLQCLTYTPPLANYLLSRQHSQACRQQGFCMMCIMEAHVNKVLRSVSAILPLAVLRAFRFIGEHFQLGREEDAHDFLCCTVNAMQRACLSASNDLDISSQSTTIVHQIFGGFLRSRVICFSCKA
;
A
#
# COMPACT_ATOMS: atom_id res chain seq x y z
N MET A 1 16.61 -12.42 28.45
CA MET A 1 15.14 -12.29 28.57
C MET A 1 14.84 -10.81 28.70
N ALA A 2 14.69 -10.12 27.57
CA ALA A 2 14.23 -8.73 27.55
C ALA A 2 12.77 -8.78 27.09
N THR A 3 11.87 -8.41 28.00
CA THR A 3 10.46 -8.16 27.71
C THR A 3 10.40 -6.98 26.74
N ALA A 4 10.03 -7.24 25.49
CA ALA A 4 9.71 -6.20 24.53
C ALA A 4 8.51 -5.42 25.08
N GLY A 5 8.75 -4.15 25.40
CA GLY A 5 7.73 -3.22 25.85
C GLY A 5 6.66 -3.06 24.79
N ASN A 6 5.44 -2.90 25.27
CA ASN A 6 4.26 -2.60 24.50
C ASN A 6 4.39 -1.17 23.94
N ASP A 7 5.16 -0.99 22.86
CA ASP A 7 5.27 0.28 22.15
C ASP A 7 3.93 0.55 21.47
N SER A 8 3.09 1.32 22.17
CA SER A 8 1.82 1.78 21.64
C SER A 8 2.06 2.57 20.35
N PHE A 9 1.52 2.07 19.23
CA PHE A 9 1.51 2.68 17.89
C PHE A 9 0.72 4.02 17.80
N ILE A 10 0.59 4.74 18.91
CA ILE A 10 -0.27 5.91 19.04
C ILE A 10 0.63 7.14 19.04
N ALA A 11 0.54 7.97 18.00
CA ALA A 11 1.23 9.24 17.98
C ALA A 11 0.79 10.10 19.18
N GLU A 12 1.74 10.82 19.78
CA GLU A 12 1.50 11.66 20.95
C GLU A 12 0.33 12.63 20.70
N GLY A 13 -0.75 12.49 21.47
CA GLY A 13 -1.99 13.27 21.31
C GLY A 13 -3.12 12.58 20.53
N MET A 14 -2.93 11.35 20.06
CA MET A 14 -4.00 10.52 19.48
C MET A 14 -4.66 9.60 20.51
N THR A 15 -5.94 9.30 20.31
CA THR A 15 -6.63 8.29 21.11
C THR A 15 -6.20 6.89 20.69
N PRO A 16 -6.22 5.88 21.58
CA PRO A 16 -6.02 4.50 21.18
C PRO A 16 -7.06 4.05 20.14
N PRO A 17 -6.68 3.17 19.19
CA PRO A 17 -7.62 2.63 18.21
C PRO A 17 -8.72 1.82 18.90
N GLN A 18 -9.98 2.05 18.52
CA GLN A 18 -11.09 1.22 18.99
C GLN A 18 -11.04 -0.19 18.39
N ARG A 19 -10.44 -0.33 17.21
CA ARG A 19 -10.30 -1.60 16.49
C ARG A 19 -8.97 -1.67 15.76
N ILE A 20 -8.31 -2.81 15.89
CA ILE A 20 -7.12 -3.15 15.09
C ILE A 20 -7.57 -3.89 13.83
N LEU A 21 -7.31 -3.31 12.65
CA LEU A 21 -7.68 -3.87 11.36
C LEU A 21 -6.66 -4.89 10.85
N PHE A 22 -5.38 -4.68 11.15
CA PHE A 22 -4.30 -5.64 10.89
C PHE A 22 -3.34 -5.66 12.08
N PRO A 23 -3.07 -6.82 12.71
CA PRO A 23 -2.14 -6.90 13.84
C PRO A 23 -0.69 -6.56 13.41
N PRO A 24 0.00 -5.62 14.09
CA PRO A 24 1.36 -5.21 13.72
C PRO A 24 2.37 -6.36 13.78
N GLU A 25 2.19 -7.30 14.70
CA GLU A 25 3.09 -8.45 14.92
C GLU A 25 3.07 -9.43 13.73
N LYS A 26 2.05 -9.33 12.88
CA LYS A 26 1.95 -10.11 11.64
C LYS A 26 2.69 -9.46 10.46
N ILE A 27 3.20 -8.24 10.61
CA ILE A 27 3.97 -7.55 9.58
C ILE A 27 5.42 -8.02 9.65
N CYS A 28 5.87 -8.73 8.61
CA CYS A 28 7.24 -9.17 8.50
C CYS A 28 8.05 -8.20 7.62
N MET A 29 8.96 -7.45 8.23
CA MET A 29 9.77 -6.42 7.56
C MET A 29 10.88 -6.99 6.65
N VAL A 30 11.11 -8.30 6.68
CA VAL A 30 12.08 -9.02 5.86
C VAL A 30 11.39 -10.04 4.98
N TRP A 31 12.04 -10.49 3.90
CA TRP A 31 11.50 -11.56 3.06
C TRP A 31 11.35 -12.85 3.85
N GLN A 32 10.13 -13.38 3.94
CA GLN A 32 9.88 -14.68 4.60
C GLN A 32 10.46 -15.85 3.81
N GLN A 33 10.54 -15.70 2.49
CA GLN A 33 11.10 -16.69 1.58
C GLN A 33 12.00 -15.99 0.57
N ARG A 34 13.15 -16.59 0.27
CA ARG A 34 14.07 -16.10 -0.77
C ARG A 34 13.33 -16.04 -2.11
N GLN A 35 13.23 -14.84 -2.67
CA GLN A 35 12.68 -14.64 -4.02
C GLN A 35 13.84 -14.55 -5.02
N SER A 36 13.72 -15.23 -6.16
CA SER A 36 14.52 -14.91 -7.33
C SER A 36 14.09 -13.54 -7.89
N ALA A 37 14.93 -12.94 -8.72
CA ALA A 37 14.48 -11.80 -9.51
C ALA A 37 13.26 -12.23 -10.36
N GLY A 38 12.13 -11.57 -10.14
CA GLY A 38 10.92 -11.75 -10.91
C GLY A 38 10.97 -11.07 -12.28
N ALA A 39 9.88 -11.16 -13.03
CA ALA A 39 9.80 -10.60 -14.36
C ALA A 39 9.89 -9.07 -14.42
N GLY A 40 10.49 -8.56 -15.50
CA GLY A 40 10.33 -7.17 -15.91
C GLY A 40 8.89 -6.83 -16.33
N LEU A 41 8.63 -5.55 -16.56
CA LEU A 41 7.33 -5.06 -17.07
C LEU A 41 7.50 -4.48 -18.48
N ARG A 42 6.60 -4.85 -19.38
CA ARG A 42 6.59 -4.32 -20.76
C ARG A 42 6.17 -2.84 -20.71
N ASN A 43 6.93 -1.97 -21.37
CA ASN A 43 6.55 -0.58 -21.58
C ASN A 43 5.59 -0.50 -22.78
N VAL A 44 4.39 0.06 -22.59
CA VAL A 44 3.33 0.09 -23.61
C VAL A 44 2.81 1.52 -23.86
N GLY A 45 3.73 2.40 -24.25
CA GLY A 45 3.43 3.81 -24.51
C GLY A 45 3.47 4.62 -23.23
N ASN A 46 4.66 5.13 -22.90
CA ASN A 46 4.93 6.00 -21.76
C ASN A 46 4.57 5.44 -20.39
N THR A 47 4.52 4.11 -20.21
CA THR A 47 4.15 3.49 -18.93
C THR A 47 5.35 3.23 -18.00
N CYS A 48 6.49 3.88 -18.22
CA CYS A 48 7.72 3.65 -17.43
C CYS A 48 7.56 4.11 -15.97
N PHE A 49 6.88 5.23 -15.71
CA PHE A 49 6.59 5.71 -14.35
C PHE A 49 5.81 4.67 -13.53
N LEU A 50 4.75 4.10 -14.12
CA LEU A 50 3.96 3.04 -13.52
C LEU A 50 4.78 1.77 -13.32
N ASN A 51 5.58 1.38 -14.31
CA ASN A 51 6.41 0.18 -14.23
C ASN A 51 7.44 0.29 -13.10
N ALA A 52 8.07 1.46 -12.93
CA ALA A 52 9.01 1.72 -11.85
C ALA A 52 8.33 1.58 -10.47
N VAL A 53 7.18 2.23 -10.29
CA VAL A 53 6.41 2.18 -9.04
C VAL A 53 5.94 0.76 -8.70
N LEU A 54 5.40 0.03 -9.68
CA LEU A 54 4.93 -1.34 -9.47
C LEU A 54 6.07 -2.27 -9.05
N GLN A 55 7.27 -2.10 -9.62
CA GLN A 55 8.45 -2.87 -9.20
C GLN A 55 8.88 -2.50 -7.77
N CYS A 56 8.93 -1.21 -7.42
CA CYS A 56 9.24 -0.77 -6.04
C CYS A 56 8.26 -1.36 -5.01
N LEU A 57 6.95 -1.33 -5.30
CA LEU A 57 5.93 -1.92 -4.44
C LEU A 57 6.05 -3.45 -4.37
N THR A 58 6.30 -4.12 -5.50
CA THR A 58 6.46 -5.58 -5.57
C THR A 58 7.63 -6.07 -4.74
N TYR A 59 8.72 -5.31 -4.66
CA TYR A 59 9.90 -5.67 -3.89
C TYR A 59 9.97 -5.03 -2.49
N THR A 60 8.87 -4.43 -2.01
CA THR A 60 8.74 -4.01 -0.61
C THR A 60 8.38 -5.25 0.24
N PRO A 61 9.31 -5.81 1.05
CA PRO A 61 9.12 -7.12 1.67
C PRO A 61 7.82 -7.27 2.49
N PRO A 62 7.44 -6.34 3.39
CA PRO A 62 6.21 -6.52 4.17
C PRO A 62 4.95 -6.53 3.31
N LEU A 63 4.89 -5.72 2.26
CA LEU A 63 3.78 -5.73 1.32
C LEU A 63 3.76 -7.02 0.50
N ALA A 64 4.92 -7.43 -0.02
CA ALA A 64 5.05 -8.63 -0.84
C ALA A 64 4.68 -9.90 -0.06
N ASN A 65 5.16 -10.05 1.18
CA ASN A 65 4.82 -11.17 2.06
C ASN A 65 3.30 -11.28 2.25
N TYR A 66 2.63 -10.15 2.54
CA TYR A 66 1.19 -10.13 2.70
C TYR A 66 0.45 -10.50 1.41
N LEU A 67 0.81 -9.91 0.28
CA LEU A 67 0.15 -10.17 -1.00
C LEU A 67 0.40 -11.60 -1.51
N LEU A 68 1.56 -12.19 -1.23
CA LEU A 68 1.85 -13.59 -1.56
C LEU A 68 1.03 -14.58 -0.71
N SER A 69 0.62 -14.20 0.51
CA SER A 69 -0.25 -15.04 1.37
C SER A 69 -1.68 -15.20 0.83
N ARG A 70 -2.10 -14.33 -0.09
CA ARG A 70 -3.47 -14.25 -0.63
C ARG A 70 -4.58 -14.01 0.40
N GLN A 71 -4.22 -13.54 1.59
CA GLN A 71 -5.18 -13.27 2.65
C GLN A 71 -6.23 -12.22 2.24
N HIS A 72 -5.84 -11.22 1.44
CA HIS A 72 -6.77 -10.16 1.05
C HIS A 72 -7.87 -10.68 0.11
N SER A 73 -7.50 -11.32 -1.00
CA SER A 73 -8.50 -11.80 -1.97
C SER A 73 -9.46 -12.84 -1.40
N GLN A 74 -9.04 -13.63 -0.42
CA GLN A 74 -9.89 -14.59 0.29
C GLN A 74 -10.97 -13.92 1.17
N ALA A 75 -10.65 -12.76 1.75
CA ALA A 75 -11.55 -12.02 2.64
C ALA A 75 -12.32 -10.89 1.92
N CYS A 76 -11.85 -10.46 0.76
CA CYS A 76 -12.40 -9.31 0.04
C CYS A 76 -13.82 -9.59 -0.46
N ARG A 77 -14.74 -8.66 -0.16
CA ARG A 77 -16.14 -8.68 -0.61
C ARG A 77 -16.49 -7.50 -1.52
N GLN A 78 -15.50 -6.68 -1.90
CA GLN A 78 -15.72 -5.53 -2.77
C GLN A 78 -16.17 -6.00 -4.16
N GLN A 79 -17.23 -5.39 -4.68
CA GLN A 79 -17.65 -5.57 -6.06
C GLN A 79 -16.97 -4.51 -6.92
N GLY A 80 -16.37 -4.92 -8.05
CA GLY A 80 -15.70 -4.01 -8.98
C GLY A 80 -14.21 -3.78 -8.66
N PHE A 81 -13.81 -2.51 -8.53
CA PHE A 81 -12.40 -2.13 -8.37
C PHE A 81 -11.92 -2.33 -6.93
N CYS A 82 -10.88 -3.16 -6.76
CA CYS A 82 -10.17 -3.33 -5.50
C CYS A 82 -8.67 -3.31 -5.77
N MET A 83 -7.98 -2.23 -5.36
CA MET A 83 -6.56 -2.09 -5.66
C MET A 83 -5.69 -3.14 -4.96
N MET A 84 -6.07 -3.57 -3.75
CA MET A 84 -5.37 -4.64 -3.04
C MET A 84 -5.47 -5.97 -3.79
N CYS A 85 -6.64 -6.33 -4.35
CA CYS A 85 -6.77 -7.53 -5.20
C CYS A 85 -5.93 -7.44 -6.48
N ILE A 86 -5.88 -6.26 -7.12
CA ILE A 86 -5.07 -6.04 -8.32
C ILE A 86 -3.58 -6.19 -8.02
N MET A 87 -3.10 -5.56 -6.94
CA MET A 87 -1.71 -5.65 -6.51
C MET A 87 -1.36 -7.07 -6.07
N GLU A 88 -2.27 -7.78 -5.41
CA GLU A 88 -2.09 -9.19 -5.05
C GLU A 88 -1.81 -10.05 -6.28
N ALA A 89 -2.69 -9.95 -7.28
CA ALA A 89 -2.52 -10.66 -8.54
C ALA A 89 -1.24 -10.24 -9.29
N HIS A 90 -0.90 -8.95 -9.27
CA HIS A 90 0.31 -8.42 -9.89
C HIS A 90 1.58 -9.00 -9.27
N VAL A 91 1.75 -8.89 -7.94
CA VAL A 91 2.92 -9.40 -7.21
C VAL A 91 3.07 -10.90 -7.41
N ASN A 92 1.96 -11.64 -7.29
CA ASN A 92 1.95 -13.09 -7.51
C ASN A 92 2.41 -13.47 -8.92
N LYS A 93 2.08 -12.66 -9.93
CA LYS A 93 2.45 -12.88 -11.34
C LYS A 93 3.88 -12.48 -11.63
N VAL A 94 4.33 -11.30 -11.17
CA VAL A 94 5.71 -10.82 -11.38
C VAL A 94 6.73 -11.80 -10.82
N LEU A 95 6.57 -12.20 -9.55
CA LEU A 95 7.54 -13.03 -8.85
C LEU A 95 7.56 -14.50 -9.32
N ARG A 96 6.58 -14.94 -10.10
CA ARG A 96 6.52 -16.31 -10.68
C ARG A 96 6.78 -16.37 -12.18
N SER A 97 6.94 -15.22 -12.83
CA SER A 97 7.16 -15.15 -14.27
C SER A 97 8.65 -15.00 -14.56
N VAL A 98 9.12 -15.70 -15.59
CA VAL A 98 10.51 -15.60 -16.09
C VAL A 98 10.67 -14.54 -17.19
N SER A 99 9.60 -14.24 -17.90
CA SER A 99 9.57 -13.29 -19.01
C SER A 99 8.80 -12.04 -18.64
N ALA A 100 9.15 -10.90 -19.25
CA ALA A 100 8.49 -9.63 -19.01
C ALA A 100 6.96 -9.72 -19.20
N ILE A 101 6.21 -9.19 -18.25
CA ILE A 101 4.74 -9.24 -18.25
C ILE A 101 4.13 -7.88 -18.59
N LEU A 102 2.90 -7.90 -19.11
CA LEU A 102 2.05 -6.71 -19.21
C LEU A 102 1.17 -6.61 -17.94
N PRO A 103 1.25 -5.53 -17.14
CA PRO A 103 0.39 -5.35 -15.96
C PRO A 103 -1.05 -4.92 -16.35
N LEU A 104 -1.72 -5.75 -17.15
CA LEU A 104 -2.99 -5.43 -17.80
C LEU A 104 -4.11 -5.02 -16.82
N ALA A 105 -4.17 -5.65 -15.64
CA ALA A 105 -5.17 -5.30 -14.62
C ALA A 105 -4.96 -3.88 -14.08
N VAL A 106 -3.71 -3.46 -13.86
CA VAL A 106 -3.38 -2.11 -13.41
C VAL A 106 -3.69 -1.10 -14.52
N LEU A 107 -3.32 -1.41 -15.77
CA LEU A 107 -3.59 -0.55 -16.93
C LEU A 107 -5.10 -0.35 -17.18
N ARG A 108 -5.92 -1.39 -16.97
CA ARG A 108 -7.38 -1.28 -17.07
C ARG A 108 -7.99 -0.49 -15.91
N ALA A 109 -7.34 -0.49 -14.76
CA ALA A 109 -7.79 0.21 -13.57
C ALA A 109 -7.23 1.64 -13.45
N PHE A 110 -6.53 2.13 -14.48
CA PHE A 110 -5.74 3.36 -14.42
C PHE A 110 -6.54 4.59 -13.95
N ARG A 111 -7.76 4.77 -14.47
CA ARG A 111 -8.66 5.88 -14.07
C ARG A 111 -9.29 5.71 -12.69
N PHE A 112 -9.33 4.50 -12.14
CA PHE A 112 -9.81 4.24 -10.78
C PHE A 112 -8.71 4.44 -9.74
N ILE A 113 -7.44 4.39 -10.15
CA ILE A 113 -6.29 4.72 -9.31
C ILE A 113 -6.20 6.24 -9.13
N GLY A 114 -6.33 7.00 -10.22
CA GLY A 114 -6.45 8.46 -10.23
C GLY A 114 -7.19 8.92 -11.49
N GLU A 115 -8.12 9.87 -11.35
CA GLU A 115 -9.04 10.24 -12.43
C GLU A 115 -8.35 10.94 -13.61
N HIS A 116 -7.25 11.65 -13.33
CA HIS A 116 -6.48 12.44 -14.30
C HIS A 116 -5.56 11.59 -15.18
N PHE A 117 -5.23 10.37 -14.75
CA PHE A 117 -4.31 9.48 -15.45
C PHE A 117 -4.84 9.02 -16.81
N GLN A 118 -4.03 9.17 -17.86
CA GLN A 118 -4.37 8.76 -19.22
C GLN A 118 -3.31 7.84 -19.86
N LEU A 119 -3.75 6.70 -20.40
CA LEU A 119 -2.84 5.76 -21.05
C LEU A 119 -2.16 6.43 -22.25
N GLY A 120 -0.85 6.25 -22.38
CA GLY A 120 -0.06 6.83 -23.45
C GLY A 120 0.55 8.20 -23.13
N ARG A 121 0.20 8.82 -22.00
CA ARG A 121 0.85 10.04 -21.49
C ARG A 121 1.96 9.70 -20.51
N GLU A 122 2.98 10.53 -20.49
CA GLU A 122 3.94 10.55 -19.38
C GLU A 122 3.26 11.16 -18.17
N GLU A 123 3.51 10.60 -16.99
CA GLU A 123 2.92 11.01 -15.71
C GLU A 123 4.01 10.98 -14.64
N ASP A 124 3.77 11.66 -13.51
CA ASP A 124 4.67 11.67 -12.37
C ASP A 124 4.63 10.34 -11.60
N ALA A 125 5.79 9.73 -11.37
CA ALA A 125 5.90 8.44 -10.68
C ALA A 125 5.51 8.52 -9.20
N HIS A 126 5.83 9.63 -8.52
CA HIS A 126 5.46 9.84 -7.13
C HIS A 126 3.95 10.03 -6.99
N ASP A 127 3.31 10.78 -7.88
CA ASP A 127 1.85 10.92 -7.90
C ASP A 127 1.15 9.57 -8.12
N PHE A 128 1.65 8.77 -9.09
CA PHE A 128 1.12 7.42 -9.32
C PHE A 128 1.31 6.50 -8.10
N LEU A 129 2.45 6.60 -7.40
CA LEU A 129 2.70 5.89 -6.15
C LEU A 129 1.69 6.29 -5.06
N CYS A 130 1.50 7.59 -4.82
CA CYS A 130 0.56 8.10 -3.84
C CYS A 130 -0.87 7.65 -4.14
N CYS A 131 -1.32 7.80 -5.39
CA CYS A 131 -2.65 7.35 -5.81
C CYS A 131 -2.84 5.84 -5.62
N THR A 132 -1.81 5.04 -5.96
CA THR A 132 -1.82 3.58 -5.79
C THR A 132 -1.92 3.18 -4.31
N VAL A 133 -1.07 3.75 -3.44
CA VAL A 133 -1.07 3.47 -2.00
C VAL A 133 -2.38 3.93 -1.36
N ASN A 134 -2.91 5.09 -1.74
CA ASN A 134 -4.21 5.58 -1.29
C ASN A 134 -5.36 4.66 -1.73
N ALA A 135 -5.33 4.15 -2.97
CA ALA A 135 -6.32 3.19 -3.45
C ALA A 135 -6.24 1.85 -2.71
N MET A 136 -5.03 1.39 -2.37
CA MET A 136 -4.83 0.22 -1.49
C MET A 136 -5.39 0.47 -0.09
N GLN A 137 -5.14 1.65 0.49
CA GLN A 137 -5.67 2.03 1.80
C GLN A 137 -7.20 2.05 1.82
N ARG A 138 -7.84 2.67 0.81
CA ARG A 138 -9.31 2.65 0.67
C ARG A 138 -9.85 1.23 0.58
N ALA A 139 -9.15 0.34 -0.13
CA ALA A 139 -9.54 -1.06 -0.21
C ALA A 139 -9.43 -1.79 1.15
N CYS A 140 -8.48 -1.43 2.02
CA CYS A 140 -8.44 -1.97 3.39
C CYS A 140 -9.55 -1.44 4.29
N LEU A 141 -10.08 -0.25 4.01
CA LEU A 141 -11.10 0.40 4.84
C LEU A 141 -12.54 0.12 4.39
N SER A 142 -12.76 -0.34 3.16
CA SER A 142 -14.10 -0.46 2.55
C SER A 142 -15.12 -1.32 3.31
N ALA A 143 -14.67 -2.16 4.24
CA ALA A 143 -15.55 -3.05 5.01
C ALA A 143 -16.09 -2.38 6.29
N SER A 144 -15.66 -1.16 6.62
CA SER A 144 -16.04 -0.45 7.84
C SER A 144 -16.41 0.99 7.52
N ASN A 145 -17.66 1.36 7.80
CA ASN A 145 -18.17 2.70 7.48
C ASN A 145 -17.95 3.74 8.59
N ASP A 146 -17.53 3.30 9.79
CA ASP A 146 -17.38 4.17 10.95
C ASP A 146 -16.17 3.72 11.78
N LEU A 147 -14.99 4.21 11.38
CA LEU A 147 -13.73 3.93 12.08
C LEU A 147 -13.11 5.25 12.55
N ASP A 148 -12.71 5.30 13.80
CA ASP A 148 -11.87 6.39 14.30
C ASP A 148 -10.53 6.43 13.56
N ILE A 149 -9.90 7.62 13.55
CA ILE A 149 -8.65 7.87 12.82
C ILE A 149 -7.56 6.86 13.22
N SER A 150 -7.46 6.53 14.50
CA SER A 150 -6.46 5.60 15.02
C SER A 150 -6.74 4.17 14.54
N SER A 151 -8.00 3.74 14.45
CA SER A 151 -8.34 2.45 13.83
C SER A 151 -7.99 2.43 12.33
N GLN A 152 -8.23 3.53 11.60
CA GLN A 152 -7.87 3.63 10.18
C GLN A 152 -6.35 3.55 9.94
N SER A 153 -5.53 3.95 10.91
CA SER A 153 -4.07 3.80 10.85
C SER A 153 -3.56 2.39 11.14
N THR A 154 -4.43 1.45 11.54
CA THR A 154 -4.05 0.05 11.78
C THR A 154 -4.28 -0.88 10.59
N THR A 155 -4.55 -0.36 9.39
CA THR A 155 -4.52 -1.20 8.18
C THR A 155 -3.08 -1.66 7.92
N ILE A 156 -2.91 -2.74 7.15
CA ILE A 156 -1.56 -3.14 6.75
C ILE A 156 -0.87 -2.07 5.89
N VAL A 157 -1.62 -1.37 5.03
CA VAL A 157 -1.08 -0.34 4.14
C VAL A 157 -0.56 0.84 4.94
N HIS A 158 -1.34 1.33 5.92
CA HIS A 158 -0.92 2.44 6.77
C HIS A 158 0.24 2.05 7.69
N GLN A 159 0.25 0.82 8.21
CA GLN A 159 1.37 0.39 9.05
C GLN A 159 2.69 0.20 8.27
N ILE A 160 2.64 -0.04 6.96
CA ILE A 160 3.84 -0.15 6.11
C ILE A 160 4.31 1.22 5.60
N PHE A 161 3.39 2.07 5.13
CA PHE A 161 3.73 3.30 4.40
C PHE A 161 3.29 4.59 5.10
N GLY A 162 2.38 4.48 6.06
CA GLY A 162 1.80 5.60 6.76
C GLY A 162 2.68 6.12 7.90
N GLY A 163 2.26 7.25 8.45
CA GLY A 163 2.91 7.90 9.56
C GLY A 163 2.15 9.16 9.94
N PHE A 164 2.59 9.80 11.02
CA PHE A 164 1.99 11.01 11.54
C PHE A 164 2.99 12.16 11.52
N LEU A 165 2.51 13.33 11.08
CA LEU A 165 3.28 14.57 11.12
C LEU A 165 2.67 15.50 12.18
N ARG A 166 3.52 16.11 13.00
CA ARG A 166 3.12 17.12 13.97
C ARG A 166 3.65 18.48 13.51
N SER A 167 2.75 19.33 13.02
CA SER A 167 3.07 20.74 12.73
C SER A 167 2.83 21.57 13.99
N ARG A 168 3.86 22.31 14.44
CA ARG A 168 3.74 23.27 15.54
C ARG A 168 4.02 24.67 14.99
N VAL A 169 3.05 25.57 15.13
CA VAL A 169 3.20 26.97 14.76
C VAL A 169 3.31 27.77 16.04
N ILE A 170 4.46 28.40 16.27
CA ILE A 170 4.70 29.28 17.42
C ILE A 170 4.70 30.71 16.90
N CYS A 171 3.83 31.55 17.45
CA CYS A 171 3.81 32.96 17.08
C CYS A 171 5.03 33.68 17.71
N PHE A 172 5.87 34.30 16.89
CA PHE A 172 7.06 35.00 17.39
C PHE A 172 6.76 36.24 18.24
N SER A 173 5.55 36.81 18.12
CA SER A 173 5.14 37.98 18.91
C SER A 173 4.67 37.61 20.32
N CYS A 174 3.79 36.62 20.47
CA CYS A 174 3.29 36.23 21.79
C CYS A 174 4.09 35.09 22.46
N LYS A 175 4.94 34.37 21.70
CA LYS A 175 5.76 33.24 22.16
C LYS A 175 4.99 32.16 22.94
N ALA A 176 3.68 32.09 22.75
CA ALA A 176 2.79 31.06 23.28
C ALA A 176 2.66 29.92 22.26
#